data_AF-A0A2D9TAM4-F1
#
_entry.id   AF-A0A2D9TAM4-F1
#
_cell.length_a   1.000
_cell.length_b   1.000
_cell.length_c   1.000
_cell.angle_alpha   90.00
_cell.angle_beta   90.00
_cell.angle_gamma   90.00
#
_symmetry.space_group_name_H-M   'P 1'
#
loop_
_entity.id
_entity.type
_entity.pdbx_description
1 polymer ?
#
loop_
_entity_poly.entity_id
_entity_poly.type
_entity_poly.pdbx_seq_one_letter_code
_entity_poly.pdbx_strand_id
1 'polypeptide(L)' 'SLYIQRRYDDARRSFEQYLRAAPSGSKVPDALLKIGLCHQRAGDDAAANRAFARLRTEHPNSVAARSAGRSGS' A
#
# COMPACT_ATOMS: atom_id res chain seq x y z
N SER A 1 -10.60 6.49 -16.79
CA SER A 1 -9.94 7.80 -16.73
C SER A 1 -8.41 7.65 -16.63
N LEU A 2 -7.68 7.84 -17.73
CA LEU A 2 -6.22 7.65 -17.83
C LEU A 2 -5.41 8.46 -16.79
N TYR A 3 -5.88 9.65 -16.45
CA TYR A 3 -5.22 10.55 -15.51
C TYR A 3 -5.10 9.96 -14.10
N ILE A 4 -6.12 9.23 -13.65
CA ILE A 4 -6.15 8.69 -12.31
C ILE A 4 -5.23 7.46 -12.19
N GLN A 5 -5.22 6.60 -13.22
CA GLN A 5 -4.28 5.47 -13.30
C GLN A 5 -2.82 5.93 -13.31
N ARG A 6 -2.47 6.97 -14.08
CA ARG A 6 -1.10 7.49 -14.12
C ARG A 6 -0.63 7.99 -12.75
N ARG A 7 -1.51 8.69 -12.02
CA ARG A 7 -1.22 9.14 -10.64
C ARG A 7 -1.03 7.97 -9.66
N TYR A 8 -1.74 6.87 -9.84
CA TYR A 8 -1.56 5.68 -9.00
C TYR A 8 -0.25 4.96 -9.28
N ASP A 9 0.18 4.88 -10.55
CA ASP A 9 1.47 4.25 -10.89
C ASP A 9 2.66 5.09 -10.37
N ASP A 10 2.61 6.42 -10.54
CA ASP A 10 3.64 7.33 -10.02
C ASP A 10 3.72 7.29 -8.49
N ALA A 11 2.55 7.28 -7.82
CA ALA A 11 2.48 7.15 -6.37
C ALA A 11 3.03 5.80 -5.90
N ARG A 12 2.67 4.71 -6.58
CA ARG A 12 3.17 3.37 -6.26
C ARG A 12 4.69 3.31 -6.36
N ARG A 13 5.28 3.78 -7.47
CA ARG A 13 6.74 3.80 -7.66
C ARG A 13 7.46 4.59 -6.56
N SER A 14 6.89 5.72 -6.15
CA SER A 14 7.44 6.55 -5.08
C SER A 14 7.46 5.82 -3.74
N PHE A 15 6.37 5.12 -3.39
CA PHE A 15 6.30 4.32 -2.17
C PHE A 15 7.18 3.07 -2.23
N GLU A 16 7.28 2.41 -3.38
CA GLU A 16 8.19 1.27 -3.57
C GLU A 16 9.66 1.68 -3.42
N GLN A 17 10.06 2.84 -3.94
CA GLN A 17 11.41 3.39 -3.69
C GLN A 17 11.63 3.69 -2.22
N TYR A 18 10.65 4.29 -1.54
CA TYR A 18 10.74 4.53 -0.10
C TYR A 18 10.92 3.21 0.68
N LEU A 19 10.17 2.16 0.34
CA LEU A 19 10.29 0.85 0.99
C LEU A 19 11.66 0.20 0.76
N ARG A 20 12.30 0.44 -0.41
CA ARG A 20 13.66 -0.02 -0.69
C ARG A 20 14.72 0.77 0.08
N ALA A 21 14.53 2.08 0.21
CA ALA A 21 15.48 2.96 0.88
C ALA A 21 15.38 2.89 2.41
N ALA A 22 14.19 2.65 2.95
CA ALA A 22 13.91 2.66 4.38
C ALA A 22 13.02 1.47 4.80
N PRO A 23 13.53 0.23 4.77
CA PRO A 23 12.73 -0.98 5.02
C PRO A 23 12.22 -1.11 6.48
N SER A 24 12.77 -0.36 7.43
CA SER A 24 12.28 -0.30 8.83
C SER A 24 11.93 1.11 9.30
N GLY A 25 11.70 2.05 8.37
CA GLY A 25 11.28 3.40 8.74
C GLY A 25 9.87 3.42 9.33
N SER A 26 9.58 4.32 10.26
CA SER A 26 8.25 4.41 10.91
C SER A 26 7.08 4.65 9.92
N LYS A 27 7.36 5.12 8.69
CA LYS A 27 6.35 5.32 7.64
C LYS A 27 6.16 4.12 6.70
N VAL A 28 6.90 3.02 6.89
CA VAL A 28 6.71 1.78 6.12
C VAL A 28 5.26 1.28 6.16
N PRO A 29 4.59 1.22 7.33
CA PRO A 29 3.19 0.79 7.37
C PRO A 29 2.25 1.71 6.56
N ASP A 30 2.45 3.02 6.59
CA ASP A 30 1.67 3.97 5.78
C ASP A 30 1.93 3.81 4.28
N ALA A 31 3.19 3.57 3.89
CA ALA A 31 3.56 3.33 2.50
C ALA A 31 2.88 2.07 1.94
N LEU A 32 2.90 0.97 2.70
CA LEU A 32 2.23 -0.28 2.32
C LEU A 32 0.72 -0.11 2.18
N LEU A 33 0.07 0.64 3.09
CA LEU A 33 -1.36 0.95 2.99
C LEU A 33 -1.66 1.72 1.71
N LYS A 34 -0.87 2.76 1.41
CA LYS A 34 -1.06 3.58 0.21
C LYS A 34 -0.83 2.80 -1.08
N ILE A 35 0.15 1.89 -1.12
CA ILE A 35 0.37 0.99 -2.25
C ILE A 35 -0.87 0.11 -2.47
N GLY A 36 -1.40 -0.52 -1.41
CA GLY A 36 -2.59 -1.35 -1.52
C GLY A 36 -3.80 -0.58 -2.06
N LEU A 37 -4.03 0.63 -1.54
CA LEU A 37 -5.11 1.51 -2.02
C LEU A 37 -4.93 1.94 -3.49
N CYS A 38 -3.69 2.18 -3.94
CA CYS A 38 -3.42 2.50 -5.34
C CYS A 38 -3.78 1.33 -6.26
N HIS A 39 -3.42 0.10 -5.88
CA HIS A 39 -3.77 -1.10 -6.63
C HIS A 39 -5.29 -1.35 -6.66
N GLN A 40 -5.96 -1.22 -5.52
CA GLN A 40 -7.41 -1.38 -5.42
C GLN A 40 -8.14 -0.39 -6.34
N ARG A 41 -7.71 0.87 -6.37
CA ARG A 41 -8.27 1.88 -7.28
C ARG A 41 -7.89 1.69 -8.75
N ALA A 42 -6.81 0.96 -9.02
CA ALA A 42 -6.44 0.55 -10.37
C ALA A 42 -7.19 -0.71 -10.83
N GLY A 43 -7.96 -1.37 -9.95
CA GLY A 43 -8.65 -2.64 -10.22
C GLY A 43 -7.76 -3.87 -10.10
N ASP A 44 -6.56 -3.73 -9.51
CA ASP A 44 -5.63 -4.83 -9.27
C ASP A 44 -5.78 -5.33 -7.81
N ASP A 45 -6.90 -5.99 -7.54
CA ASP A 45 -7.24 -6.45 -6.19
C ASP A 45 -6.24 -7.49 -5.67
N ALA A 46 -5.62 -8.27 -6.56
CA ALA A 46 -4.59 -9.23 -6.20
C ALA A 46 -3.36 -8.54 -5.60
N ALA A 47 -2.87 -7.47 -6.25
CA ALA A 47 -1.76 -6.71 -5.72
C ALA A 47 -2.13 -5.88 -4.48
N ALA A 48 -3.37 -5.36 -4.43
CA ALA A 48 -3.88 -4.68 -3.24
C ALA A 48 -3.86 -5.61 -2.02
N ASN A 49 -4.38 -6.82 -2.17
CA ASN A 49 -4.40 -7.82 -1.11
C ASN A 49 -3.00 -8.25 -0.68
N ARG A 50 -2.04 -8.38 -1.59
CA ARG A 50 -0.64 -8.65 -1.22
C ARG A 50 -0.07 -7.55 -0.35
N ALA A 51 -0.29 -6.28 -0.69
CA ALA A 51 0.20 -5.14 0.09
C ALA A 51 -0.46 -5.07 1.48
N PHE A 52 -1.78 -5.27 1.56
CA PHE A 52 -2.50 -5.29 2.84
C PHE A 52 -2.14 -6.49 3.71
N ALA A 53 -1.94 -7.68 3.11
CA ALA A 53 -1.48 -8.86 3.83
C ALA A 53 -0.10 -8.62 4.43
N ARG A 54 0.85 -8.12 3.62
CA ARG A 54 2.18 -7.75 4.08
C ARG A 54 2.14 -6.74 5.23
N LEU A 55 1.30 -5.71 5.12
CA LEU A 55 1.10 -4.73 6.18
C LEU A 55 0.59 -5.34 7.49
N ARG A 56 -0.39 -6.26 7.42
CA ARG A 56 -0.91 -6.96 8.60
C ARG A 56 0.10 -7.93 9.21
N THR A 57 0.94 -8.56 8.39
CA THR A 57 1.96 -9.51 8.85
C THR A 57 3.18 -8.81 9.44
N GLU A 58 3.71 -7.78 8.78
CA GLU A 58 4.93 -7.09 9.18
C GLU A 58 4.67 -5.98 10.22
N HIS A 59 3.48 -5.37 10.21
CA HIS A 59 3.12 -4.27 11.13
C HIS A 59 1.72 -4.42 11.75
N PRO A 60 1.42 -5.55 12.43
CA PRO A 60 0.09 -5.84 12.97
C PRO A 60 -0.43 -4.78 13.94
N ASN A 61 0.46 -4.14 14.70
CA ASN A 61 0.12 -3.13 15.70
C ASN A 61 0.01 -1.70 15.14
N SER A 62 0.22 -1.50 13.84
CA SER A 62 0.14 -0.18 13.23
C SER A 62 -1.31 0.25 12.97
N VAL A 63 -1.57 1.56 13.06
CA VAL A 63 -2.87 2.15 12.67
C VAL A 63 -3.20 1.83 11.21
N ALA A 64 -2.18 1.76 10.36
CA ALA A 64 -2.31 1.41 8.96
C ALA A 64 -2.81 -0.04 8.78
N ALA A 65 -2.29 -1.01 9.53
CA ALA A 65 -2.77 -2.40 9.47
C ALA A 65 -4.23 -2.53 9.91
N ARG A 66 -4.63 -1.80 10.96
CA ARG A 66 -6.03 -1.74 11.40
C ARG A 66 -6.95 -1.12 10.34
N SER A 67 -6.46 -0.14 9.60
CA SER A 67 -7.18 0.47 8.47
C SER A 67 -7.29 -0.49 7.28
N ALA A 68 -6.21 -1.21 6.94
CA ALA A 68 -6.17 -2.16 5.83
C ALA A 68 -7.15 -3.33 6.00
N GLY A 69 -7.41 -3.76 7.23
CA GLY A 69 -8.42 -4.78 7.53
C GLY A 69 -9.84 -4.41 7.10
N ARG A 70 -10.16 -3.11 6.95
CA ARG A 70 -11.47 -2.63 6.51
C ARG A 70 -11.59 -2.44 4.99
N SER A 71 -10.46 -2.44 4.28
CA SER A 71 -10.40 -2.14 2.84
C SER A 71 -10.30 -3.39 1.96
N GLY A 72 -9.85 -4.52 2.53
CA GLY A 72 -9.73 -5.81 1.85
C GLY A 72 -10.88 -6.80 2.14
N SER A 73 -11.95 -6.34 2.77
CA SER A 73 -13.21 -7.06 3.06
C SER A 73 -14.34 -6.48 2.24
#